data_AF-A0A8D9E6Z3-F1
#
_entry.id   AF-A0A8D9E6Z3-F1
#
_cell.length_a   1.000
_cell.length_b   1.000
_cell.length_c   1.000
_cell.angle_alpha   90.00
_cell.angle_beta   90.00
_cell.angle_gamma   90.00
#
_symmetry.space_group_name_H-M   'P 1'
#
loop_
_entity.id
_entity.type
_entity.pdbx_description
1 polymer ?
#
loop_
_entity_poly.entity_id
_entity_poly.type
_entity_poly.pdbx_seq_one_letter_code
_entity_poly.pdbx_strand_id
1 'polypeptide(L)'
;MVRFFLLLSLVSCVCSWKKTENSTRLGRKLKPRSYESQLRIDRVKLEQGRVNNALIFGIAETKKENVVKIVQDIGYKLGIESPLNDIESAYRYKSSKVPQPILVRFKNNGAKGKWVILYRRSKLWNQEVYLQEHLSSTTMQLVVETRKWAKEKQYPHVWTWNNEVFYRKRDNALRLKVINMGHLHRLKTDEKAAETLDILAKNQ
;
A
#
# COMPACT_ATOMS: atom_id res chain seq x y z
N MET A 1 46.21 65.01 53.73
CA MET A 1 46.40 63.98 52.68
C MET A 1 45.88 64.54 51.36
N VAL A 2 46.72 64.48 50.33
CA VAL A 2 46.72 65.17 49.02
C VAL A 2 45.64 64.54 48.09
N ARG A 3 44.68 65.30 47.54
CA ARG A 3 44.63 66.00 46.22
C ARG A 3 44.84 65.12 44.95
N PHE A 4 43.93 65.32 43.98
CA PHE A 4 44.11 65.40 42.50
C PHE A 4 44.07 64.14 41.59
N PHE A 5 43.07 64.14 40.68
CA PHE A 5 43.16 64.08 39.20
C PHE A 5 44.08 63.04 38.52
N LEU A 6 43.52 62.14 37.68
CA LEU A 6 43.42 62.30 36.20
C LEU A 6 43.06 60.98 35.48
N LEU A 7 42.23 61.17 34.45
CA LEU A 7 41.88 60.27 33.35
C LEU A 7 43.10 59.65 32.65
N LEU A 8 42.93 58.43 32.13
CA LEU A 8 43.29 58.10 30.75
C LEU A 8 42.51 56.89 30.23
N SER A 9 41.85 57.14 29.11
CA SER A 9 41.12 56.25 28.21
C SER A 9 41.97 55.12 27.66
N LEU A 10 41.39 53.93 27.49
CA LEU A 10 41.69 53.09 26.33
C LEU A 10 40.41 52.42 25.81
N VAL A 11 40.03 52.90 24.63
CA VAL A 11 38.99 52.41 23.74
C VAL A 11 39.31 50.97 23.34
N SER A 12 38.34 50.06 23.49
CA SER A 12 38.28 48.86 22.65
C SER A 12 36.84 48.51 22.28
N CYS A 13 36.54 48.89 21.04
CA CYS A 13 35.74 48.15 20.05
C CYS A 13 34.38 47.59 20.51
N VAL A 14 33.35 48.39 20.28
CA VAL A 14 31.97 47.92 20.10
C VAL A 14 31.91 47.09 18.82
N CYS A 15 32.02 45.76 18.92
CA CYS A 15 31.63 44.86 17.84
C CYS A 15 30.11 44.65 17.88
N SER A 16 29.41 45.54 17.19
CA SER A 16 28.01 45.44 16.81
C SER A 16 27.77 44.12 16.05
N TRP A 17 27.14 43.16 16.71
CA TRP A 17 26.59 41.97 16.08
C TRP A 17 25.37 42.39 15.23
N LYS A 18 25.62 42.67 13.96
CA LYS A 18 24.55 42.75 12.96
C LYS A 18 23.90 41.38 12.84
N LYS A 19 22.61 41.31 13.18
CA LYS A 19 21.69 40.23 12.80
C LYS A 19 21.78 40.06 11.28
N THR A 20 22.46 39.03 10.82
CA THR A 20 22.40 38.62 9.41
C THR A 20 21.10 37.86 9.20
N GLU A 21 20.14 38.53 8.57
CA GLU A 21 19.06 37.90 7.84
C GLU A 21 19.66 37.00 6.75
N ASN A 22 19.77 35.70 7.01
CA ASN A 22 19.97 34.68 5.99
C ASN A 22 19.54 33.31 6.54
N SER A 23 18.25 33.19 6.88
CA SER A 23 17.65 31.94 7.38
C SER A 23 16.50 31.44 6.49
N THR A 24 16.57 31.66 5.18
CA THR A 24 15.61 31.11 4.22
C THR A 24 16.28 30.74 2.91
N ARG A 25 17.06 29.67 2.92
CA ARG A 25 17.38 28.83 1.74
C ARG A 25 18.08 27.55 2.22
N LEU A 26 17.36 26.73 2.99
CA LEU A 26 17.74 25.32 3.13
C LEU A 26 17.66 24.70 1.73
N GLY A 27 18.82 24.60 1.08
CA GLY A 27 18.96 23.92 -0.20
C GLY A 27 18.52 22.47 -0.05
N ARG A 28 17.31 22.16 -0.51
CA ARG A 28 16.93 20.77 -0.78
C ARG A 28 17.88 20.31 -1.88
N LYS A 29 18.92 19.56 -1.52
CA LYS A 29 19.76 18.87 -2.49
C LYS A 29 18.84 17.99 -3.35
N LEU A 30 18.59 18.41 -4.58
CA LEU A 30 17.85 17.60 -5.55
C LEU A 30 18.64 16.32 -5.74
N LYS A 31 18.00 15.17 -5.46
CA LYS A 31 18.66 13.88 -5.65
C LYS A 31 18.91 13.68 -7.14
N PRO A 32 20.07 13.14 -7.54
CA PRO A 32 20.37 12.94 -8.95
C PRO A 32 19.36 11.96 -9.58
N ARG A 33 18.98 12.21 -10.83
CA ARG A 33 18.01 11.41 -11.63
C ARG A 33 18.34 9.90 -11.65
N SER A 34 19.62 9.54 -11.52
CA SER A 34 20.08 8.15 -11.41
C SER A 34 19.58 7.46 -10.14
N TYR A 35 19.59 8.16 -9.00
CA TYR A 35 19.09 7.63 -7.72
C TYR A 35 17.57 7.43 -7.73
N GLU A 36 16.82 8.36 -8.32
CA GLU A 36 15.36 8.22 -8.45
C GLU A 36 14.97 7.04 -9.34
N SER A 37 15.72 6.82 -10.41
CA SER A 37 15.53 5.67 -11.30
C SER A 37 15.80 4.37 -10.56
N GLN A 38 16.87 4.31 -9.77
CA GLN A 38 17.18 3.14 -8.95
C GLN A 38 16.08 2.83 -7.92
N LEU A 39 15.60 3.84 -7.20
CA LEU A 39 14.49 3.67 -6.25
C LEU A 39 13.21 3.17 -6.93
N ARG A 40 12.96 3.62 -8.16
CA ARG A 40 11.81 3.15 -8.95
C ARG A 40 11.97 1.68 -9.32
N ILE A 41 13.17 1.26 -9.75
CA ILE A 41 13.47 -0.14 -10.06
C ILE A 41 13.29 -1.02 -8.82
N ASP A 42 13.83 -0.60 -7.68
CA ASP A 42 13.74 -1.37 -6.43
C ASP A 42 12.30 -1.50 -5.96
N ARG A 43 11.50 -0.42 -6.08
CA ARG A 43 10.06 -0.47 -5.82
C ARG A 43 9.38 -1.50 -6.73
N VAL A 44 9.62 -1.43 -8.04
CA VAL A 44 9.01 -2.38 -9.00
C VAL A 44 9.39 -3.82 -8.68
N LYS A 45 10.66 -4.09 -8.33
CA LYS A 45 11.11 -5.42 -7.92
C LYS A 45 10.41 -5.91 -6.64
N LEU A 46 10.22 -5.02 -5.65
CA LEU A 46 9.47 -5.33 -4.44
C LEU A 46 7.99 -5.62 -4.71
N GLU A 47 7.38 -4.91 -5.66
CA GLU A 47 6.01 -5.18 -6.13
C GLU A 47 5.92 -6.55 -6.82
N GLN A 48 6.85 -6.84 -7.73
CA GLN A 48 6.93 -8.11 -8.46
C GLN A 48 7.12 -9.29 -7.50
N GLY A 49 7.95 -9.11 -6.47
CA GLY A 49 8.19 -10.14 -5.45
C GLY A 49 6.96 -10.52 -4.62
N ARG A 50 5.86 -9.75 -4.70
CA ARG A 50 4.58 -10.02 -4.04
C ARG A 50 3.53 -10.65 -4.94
N VAL A 51 3.74 -10.70 -6.26
CA VAL A 51 2.74 -11.20 -7.21
C VAL A 51 2.36 -12.63 -6.91
N ASN A 52 3.32 -13.47 -6.54
CA ASN A 52 3.08 -14.87 -6.20
C ASN A 52 2.79 -15.09 -4.71
N ASN A 53 2.55 -14.03 -3.92
CA ASN A 53 2.38 -14.15 -2.48
C ASN A 53 0.90 -14.00 -2.08
N ALA A 54 0.47 -14.78 -1.09
CA ALA A 54 -0.78 -14.57 -0.39
C ALA A 54 -0.53 -14.53 1.13
N LEU A 55 -1.48 -13.92 1.84
CA LEU A 55 -1.53 -13.86 3.29
C LEU A 55 -2.74 -14.64 3.78
N ILE A 56 -2.52 -15.52 4.76
CA ILE A 56 -3.55 -16.27 5.46
C ILE A 56 -3.68 -15.68 6.87
N PHE A 57 -4.87 -15.22 7.21
CA PHE A 57 -5.20 -14.68 8.53
C PHE A 57 -6.09 -15.65 9.31
N GLY A 58 -6.14 -15.46 10.64
CA GLY A 58 -7.03 -16.21 11.53
C GLY A 58 -6.47 -17.53 12.07
N ILE A 59 -5.20 -17.83 11.79
CA ILE A 59 -4.53 -19.00 12.36
C ILE A 59 -3.80 -18.59 13.64
N ALA A 60 -4.19 -19.16 14.79
CA ALA A 60 -3.51 -18.95 16.06
C ALA A 60 -2.03 -19.37 16.00
N GLU A 61 -1.17 -18.68 16.75
CA GLU A 61 0.27 -18.95 16.80
C GLU A 61 0.59 -19.99 17.88
N THR A 62 1.52 -20.90 17.59
CA THR A 62 2.06 -21.83 18.59
C THR A 62 3.58 -21.86 18.54
N LYS A 63 4.25 -22.04 19.69
CA LYS A 63 5.72 -21.87 19.83
C LYS A 63 6.57 -22.79 18.94
N LYS A 64 6.03 -23.93 18.50
CA LYS A 64 6.72 -24.93 17.67
C LYS A 64 5.84 -25.35 16.49
N GLU A 65 5.19 -24.38 15.84
CA GLU A 65 4.36 -24.68 14.69
C GLU A 65 5.17 -25.05 13.45
N ASN A 66 4.65 -26.03 12.70
CA ASN A 66 5.09 -26.27 11.34
C ASN A 66 4.15 -25.53 10.38
N VAL A 67 4.56 -24.34 9.96
CA VAL A 67 3.77 -23.46 9.08
C VAL A 67 3.46 -24.15 7.74
N VAL A 68 4.40 -24.93 7.19
CA VAL A 68 4.20 -25.64 5.92
C VAL A 68 3.09 -26.68 6.06
N LYS A 69 3.05 -27.42 7.16
CA LYS A 69 1.98 -28.38 7.45
C LYS A 69 0.62 -27.70 7.59
N ILE A 70 0.56 -26.56 8.29
CA ILE A 70 -0.68 -25.77 8.41
C ILE A 70 -1.21 -25.37 7.02
N VAL A 71 -0.33 -24.88 6.14
CA VAL A 71 -0.73 -24.47 4.78
C VAL A 71 -1.14 -25.70 3.96
N GLN A 72 -0.48 -26.84 4.13
CA GLN A 72 -0.86 -28.10 3.51
C GLN A 72 -2.28 -28.53 3.93
N ASP A 73 -2.59 -28.49 5.23
CA ASP A 73 -3.91 -28.82 5.76
C ASP A 73 -4.99 -27.88 5.20
N ILE A 74 -4.69 -26.58 5.05
CA ILE A 74 -5.59 -25.61 4.40
C ILE A 74 -5.80 -25.98 2.93
N GLY A 75 -4.74 -26.36 2.21
CA GLY A 75 -4.84 -26.80 0.82
C GLY A 75 -5.74 -28.02 0.65
N TYR A 76 -5.64 -29.01 1.54
CA TYR A 76 -6.54 -30.16 1.55
C TYR A 76 -7.99 -29.75 1.84
N LYS A 77 -8.22 -28.83 2.79
CA LYS A 77 -9.56 -28.28 3.04
C LYS A 77 -10.15 -27.52 1.84
N LEU A 78 -9.29 -26.98 0.97
CA LEU A 78 -9.69 -26.36 -0.30
C LEU A 78 -9.97 -27.38 -1.42
N GLY A 79 -9.74 -28.67 -1.18
CA GLY A 79 -9.90 -29.74 -2.17
C GLY A 79 -8.73 -29.90 -3.12
N ILE A 80 -7.52 -29.48 -2.73
CA ILE A 80 -6.30 -29.61 -3.54
C ILE A 80 -5.60 -30.91 -3.16
N GLU A 81 -5.43 -31.83 -4.12
CA GLU A 81 -4.82 -33.15 -3.90
C GLU A 81 -3.34 -33.08 -3.50
N SER A 82 -2.58 -32.10 -4.03
CA SER A 82 -1.15 -31.94 -3.74
C SER A 82 -0.78 -30.49 -3.45
N PRO A 83 -1.16 -29.94 -2.28
CA PRO A 83 -0.95 -28.52 -1.94
C PRO A 83 0.52 -28.09 -1.98
N LEU A 84 1.43 -28.97 -1.58
CA LEU A 84 2.87 -28.67 -1.50
C LEU A 84 3.50 -28.43 -2.88
N ASN A 85 2.91 -28.97 -3.96
CA ASN A 85 3.42 -28.74 -5.32
C ASN A 85 3.25 -27.29 -5.75
N ASP A 86 2.26 -26.59 -5.21
CA ASP A 86 1.95 -25.19 -5.52
C ASP A 86 2.81 -24.21 -4.72
N ILE A 87 3.38 -24.64 -3.58
CA ILE A 87 4.04 -23.80 -2.59
C ILE A 87 5.55 -23.80 -2.82
N GLU A 88 6.16 -22.62 -2.75
CA GLU A 88 7.61 -22.43 -2.73
C GLU A 88 8.11 -22.28 -1.30
N SER A 89 7.47 -21.43 -0.50
CA SER A 89 7.78 -21.26 0.93
C SER A 89 6.58 -20.72 1.71
N ALA A 90 6.55 -20.99 3.01
CA ALA A 90 5.54 -20.45 3.92
C ALA A 90 6.15 -20.12 5.29
N TYR A 91 5.82 -18.96 5.84
CA TYR A 91 6.31 -18.50 7.14
C TYR A 91 5.37 -17.44 7.75
N ARG A 92 5.48 -17.19 9.06
CA ARG A 92 4.74 -16.11 9.72
C ARG A 92 5.26 -14.75 9.26
N TYR A 93 4.35 -13.94 8.74
CA TYR A 93 4.65 -12.59 8.28
C TYR A 93 4.57 -11.61 9.44
N LYS A 94 5.69 -10.94 9.69
CA LYS A 94 5.80 -9.90 10.73
C LYS A 94 4.85 -8.75 10.39
N SER A 95 3.71 -8.73 11.08
CA SER A 95 2.69 -7.69 10.99
C SER A 95 2.38 -7.20 12.40
N SER A 96 1.80 -6.01 12.50
CA SER A 96 1.22 -5.51 13.75
C SER A 96 -0.04 -6.27 14.18
N LYS A 97 -0.62 -7.09 13.29
CA LYS A 97 -1.79 -7.91 13.61
C LYS A 97 -1.41 -9.12 14.44
N VAL A 98 -2.26 -9.44 15.43
CA VAL A 98 -2.18 -10.63 16.26
C VAL A 98 -3.48 -11.43 16.06
N PRO A 99 -3.41 -12.73 15.72
CA PRO A 99 -2.20 -13.47 15.36
C PRO A 99 -1.58 -12.97 14.04
N GLN A 100 -0.26 -13.11 13.92
CA GLN A 100 0.51 -12.77 12.73
C GLN A 100 0.06 -13.65 11.56
N PRO A 101 -0.22 -13.08 10.39
CA PRO A 101 -0.63 -13.86 9.23
C PRO A 101 0.48 -14.77 8.73
N ILE A 102 0.11 -15.86 8.06
CA ILE A 102 1.05 -16.71 7.34
C ILE A 102 1.20 -16.14 5.92
N LEU A 103 2.43 -15.82 5.51
CA LEU A 103 2.74 -15.52 4.11
C LEU A 103 3.09 -16.82 3.41
N VAL A 104 2.38 -17.09 2.31
CA VAL A 104 2.64 -18.20 1.40
C VAL A 104 3.15 -17.63 0.09
N ARG A 105 4.35 -18.05 -0.31
CA ARG A 105 4.91 -17.80 -1.63
C ARG A 105 4.59 -19.02 -2.49
N PHE A 106 3.87 -18.80 -3.57
CA PHE A 106 3.55 -19.82 -4.57
C PHE A 106 4.63 -19.88 -5.64
N LYS A 107 4.82 -21.05 -6.26
CA LYS A 107 5.79 -21.22 -7.36
C LYS A 107 5.46 -20.34 -8.57
N ASN A 108 4.18 -20.12 -8.84
CA ASN A 108 3.72 -19.25 -9.91
C ASN A 108 2.38 -18.59 -9.56
N ASN A 109 2.04 -17.54 -10.31
CA ASN A 109 0.80 -16.79 -10.10
C ASN A 109 -0.47 -17.61 -10.44
N GLY A 110 -0.35 -18.62 -11.30
CA GLY A 110 -1.46 -19.52 -11.64
C GLY A 110 -1.89 -20.39 -10.43
N ALA A 111 -0.92 -20.94 -9.70
CA ALA A 111 -1.14 -21.67 -8.47
C ALA A 111 -1.80 -20.78 -7.41
N LYS A 112 -1.29 -19.57 -7.19
CA LYS A 112 -1.95 -18.58 -6.32
C LYS A 112 -3.40 -18.31 -6.76
N GLY A 113 -3.62 -18.07 -8.06
CA GLY A 113 -4.95 -17.82 -8.62
C GLY A 113 -5.93 -18.96 -8.39
N LYS A 114 -5.48 -20.21 -8.58
CA LYS A 114 -6.25 -21.43 -8.26
C LYS A 114 -6.67 -21.44 -6.78
N TRP A 115 -5.73 -21.19 -5.85
CA TRP A 115 -6.02 -21.12 -4.42
C TRP A 115 -7.04 -20.04 -4.07
N VAL A 116 -6.91 -18.84 -4.65
CA VAL A 116 -7.86 -17.74 -4.43
C VAL A 116 -9.26 -18.08 -4.94
N ILE A 117 -9.37 -18.71 -6.12
CA ILE A 117 -10.66 -19.14 -6.67
C ILE A 117 -11.30 -20.21 -5.78
N LEU A 118 -10.54 -21.23 -5.39
CA LEU A 118 -11.04 -22.30 -4.52
C LEU A 118 -11.44 -21.77 -3.16
N TYR A 119 -10.65 -20.87 -2.56
CA TYR A 119 -11.00 -20.21 -1.31
C TYR A 119 -12.33 -19.44 -1.40
N ARG A 120 -12.55 -18.66 -2.46
CA ARG A 120 -13.81 -17.92 -2.68
C ARG A 120 -15.03 -18.84 -2.84
N ARG A 121 -14.81 -20.09 -3.27
CA ARG A 121 -15.85 -21.13 -3.39
C ARG A 121 -16.02 -21.96 -2.11
N SER A 122 -14.96 -22.08 -1.31
CA SER A 122 -14.96 -22.76 -0.01
C SER A 122 -15.82 -22.00 1.01
N LYS A 123 -16.01 -22.51 2.22
CA LYS A 123 -16.62 -21.74 3.33
C LYS A 123 -15.64 -21.53 4.49
N LEU A 124 -14.33 -21.46 4.20
CA LEU A 124 -13.30 -21.34 5.24
C LEU A 124 -13.40 -20.06 6.07
N TRP A 125 -14.03 -19.01 5.54
CA TRP A 125 -14.35 -17.80 6.31
C TRP A 125 -15.27 -18.07 7.51
N ASN A 126 -16.11 -19.11 7.47
CA ASN A 126 -16.92 -19.53 8.62
C ASN A 126 -16.05 -20.08 9.76
N GLN A 127 -14.82 -20.51 9.46
CA GLN A 127 -13.81 -20.94 10.44
C GLN A 127 -12.82 -19.81 10.76
N GLU A 128 -13.17 -18.56 10.42
CA GLU A 128 -12.34 -17.37 10.60
C GLU A 128 -10.98 -17.42 9.88
N VAL A 129 -10.81 -18.31 8.90
CA VAL A 129 -9.60 -18.39 8.07
C VAL A 129 -9.79 -17.53 6.83
N TYR A 130 -8.95 -16.51 6.66
CA TYR A 130 -9.06 -15.58 5.54
C TYR A 130 -7.82 -15.62 4.64
N LEU A 131 -8.02 -15.89 3.35
CA LEU A 131 -6.98 -15.80 2.32
C LEU A 131 -7.08 -14.46 1.59
N GLN A 132 -5.99 -13.70 1.55
CA GLN A 132 -5.88 -12.44 0.83
C GLN A 132 -4.61 -12.40 -0.03
N GLU A 133 -4.64 -11.66 -1.14
CA GLU A 133 -3.41 -11.39 -1.90
C GLU A 133 -2.48 -10.46 -1.09
N HIS A 134 -1.17 -10.67 -1.20
CA HIS A 134 -0.20 -9.79 -0.56
C HIS A 134 -0.02 -8.51 -1.37
N LEU A 135 -0.91 -7.54 -1.15
CA LEU A 135 -0.82 -6.23 -1.79
C LEU A 135 0.31 -5.40 -1.19
N SER A 136 0.93 -4.56 -2.02
CA SER A 136 1.81 -3.52 -1.51
C SER A 136 1.06 -2.37 -0.88
N SER A 137 1.79 -1.50 -0.17
CA SER A 137 1.22 -0.29 0.41
C SER A 137 0.56 0.61 -0.65
N THR A 138 1.21 0.80 -1.82
CA THR A 138 0.66 1.63 -2.90
C THR A 138 -0.62 1.03 -3.48
N THR A 139 -0.65 -0.27 -3.74
CA THR A 139 -1.84 -0.95 -4.25
C THR A 139 -2.94 -1.00 -3.19
N MET A 140 -2.59 -1.24 -1.92
CA MET A 140 -3.55 -1.21 -0.82
C MET A 140 -4.20 0.17 -0.68
N GLN A 141 -3.42 1.25 -0.75
CA GLN A 141 -3.95 2.62 -0.76
C GLN A 141 -4.90 2.83 -1.94
N LEU A 142 -4.53 2.36 -3.14
CA LEU A 142 -5.40 2.43 -4.31
C LEU A 142 -6.72 1.69 -4.10
N VAL A 143 -6.69 0.48 -3.51
CA VAL A 143 -7.90 -0.29 -3.20
C VAL A 143 -8.79 0.45 -2.22
N VAL A 144 -8.23 1.01 -1.15
CA VAL A 144 -8.99 1.76 -0.14
C VAL A 144 -9.67 2.98 -0.76
N GLU A 145 -8.91 3.78 -1.50
CA GLU A 145 -9.44 5.00 -2.15
C GLU A 145 -10.44 4.68 -3.26
N THR A 146 -10.21 3.59 -4.01
CA THR A 146 -11.16 3.11 -5.03
C THR A 146 -12.45 2.65 -4.37
N ARG A 147 -12.40 1.92 -3.24
CA ARG A 147 -13.60 1.49 -2.50
C ARG A 147 -14.40 2.66 -1.94
N LYS A 148 -13.73 3.70 -1.42
CA LYS A 148 -14.40 4.93 -0.95
C LYS A 148 -15.16 5.60 -2.09
N TRP A 149 -14.47 5.86 -3.20
CA TRP A 149 -15.06 6.44 -4.40
C TRP A 149 -16.21 5.60 -4.96
N ALA A 150 -16.00 4.29 -5.07
CA ALA A 150 -17.00 3.36 -5.56
C ALA A 150 -18.26 3.35 -4.67
N LYS A 151 -18.11 3.47 -3.35
CA LYS A 151 -19.24 3.59 -2.42
C LYS A 151 -20.02 4.89 -2.65
N GLU A 152 -19.33 6.02 -2.80
CA GLU A 152 -19.95 7.33 -3.08
C GLU A 152 -20.74 7.32 -4.40
N LYS A 153 -20.21 6.63 -5.41
CA LYS A 153 -20.76 6.60 -6.77
C LYS A 153 -21.60 5.35 -7.07
N GLN A 154 -21.93 4.57 -6.05
CA GLN A 154 -22.77 3.37 -6.17
C GLN A 154 -22.24 2.34 -7.20
N TYR A 155 -20.92 2.12 -7.21
CA TYR A 155 -20.28 0.97 -7.85
C TYR A 155 -20.12 -0.14 -6.79
N PRO A 156 -21.07 -1.10 -6.71
CA PRO A 156 -21.10 -2.08 -5.61
C PRO A 156 -19.92 -3.06 -5.61
N HIS A 157 -19.21 -3.20 -6.74
CA HIS A 157 -18.19 -4.22 -6.90
C HIS A 157 -16.81 -3.59 -7.10
N VAL A 158 -15.93 -3.78 -6.12
CA VAL A 158 -14.50 -3.48 -6.20
C VAL A 158 -13.70 -4.66 -5.66
N TRP A 159 -12.79 -5.19 -6.46
CA TRP A 159 -11.98 -6.34 -6.07
C TRP A 159 -10.56 -6.23 -6.59
N THR A 160 -9.70 -7.08 -6.06
CA THR A 160 -8.35 -7.27 -6.55
C THR A 160 -8.22 -8.61 -7.26
N TRP A 161 -7.38 -8.63 -8.27
CA TRP A 161 -6.94 -9.83 -8.95
C TRP A 161 -5.52 -9.61 -9.48
N ASN A 162 -4.59 -10.51 -9.15
CA ASN A 162 -3.18 -10.40 -9.57
C ASN A 162 -2.52 -9.08 -9.15
N ASN A 163 -2.78 -8.62 -7.93
CA ASN A 163 -2.34 -7.30 -7.44
C ASN A 163 -2.84 -6.09 -8.26
N GLU A 164 -3.85 -6.28 -9.12
CA GLU A 164 -4.50 -5.21 -9.87
C GLU A 164 -5.89 -4.91 -9.29
N VAL A 165 -6.34 -3.67 -9.40
CA VAL A 165 -7.61 -3.20 -8.84
C VAL A 165 -8.65 -3.07 -9.95
N PHE A 166 -9.80 -3.69 -9.74
CA PHE A 166 -10.91 -3.68 -10.69
C PHE A 166 -12.20 -3.22 -10.03
N TYR A 167 -13.08 -2.64 -10.85
CA TYR A 167 -14.43 -2.26 -10.46
C TYR A 167 -15.44 -2.55 -11.59
N ARG A 168 -16.72 -2.67 -11.24
CA ARG A 168 -17.83 -2.75 -12.19
C ARG A 168 -19.12 -2.16 -11.59
N LYS A 169 -20.02 -1.68 -12.44
CA LYS A 169 -21.28 -1.04 -12.01
C LYS A 169 -22.38 -2.02 -11.62
N ARG A 170 -22.45 -3.17 -12.30
CA ARG A 170 -23.44 -4.24 -12.11
C ARG A 170 -22.76 -5.58 -12.35
N ASP A 171 -23.37 -6.69 -11.94
CA ASP A 171 -22.74 -8.01 -12.02
C ASP A 171 -22.26 -8.41 -13.42
N ASN A 172 -23.04 -8.07 -14.45
CA ASN A 172 -22.74 -8.40 -15.85
C ASN A 172 -22.12 -7.22 -16.63
N ALA A 173 -21.77 -6.13 -15.96
CA ALA A 173 -21.12 -4.99 -16.61
C ALA A 173 -19.64 -5.28 -16.90
N LEU A 174 -19.07 -4.51 -17.83
CA LEU A 174 -17.65 -4.59 -18.14
C LEU A 174 -16.80 -4.38 -16.89
N ARG A 175 -15.79 -5.24 -16.72
CA ARG A 175 -14.75 -5.08 -15.71
C ARG A 175 -13.79 -3.98 -16.14
N LEU A 176 -13.74 -2.89 -15.36
CA LEU A 176 -12.82 -1.78 -15.58
C LEU A 176 -11.67 -1.84 -14.58
N LYS A 177 -10.48 -1.44 -15.02
CA LYS A 177 -9.25 -1.47 -14.22
C LYS A 177 -8.87 -0.08 -13.75
N VAL A 178 -8.55 0.05 -12.46
CA VAL A 178 -7.90 1.25 -11.92
C VAL A 178 -6.39 1.03 -11.95
N ILE A 179 -5.66 1.93 -12.62
CA ILE A 179 -4.24 1.73 -12.91
C ILE A 179 -3.37 2.28 -11.77
N ASN A 180 -3.68 3.51 -11.34
CA ASN A 180 -2.96 4.22 -10.29
C ASN A 180 -3.83 5.34 -9.70
N MET A 181 -3.33 6.03 -8.69
CA MET A 181 -4.04 7.14 -8.04
C MET A 181 -4.39 8.26 -9.03
N GLY A 182 -3.51 8.60 -9.96
CA GLY A 182 -3.78 9.62 -10.98
C GLY A 182 -4.93 9.24 -11.91
N HIS A 183 -5.04 7.96 -12.29
CA HIS A 183 -6.19 7.45 -13.04
C HIS A 183 -7.48 7.57 -12.21
N LEU A 184 -7.46 7.19 -10.93
CA LEU A 184 -8.62 7.36 -10.04
C LEU A 184 -9.04 8.83 -9.92
N HIS A 185 -8.10 9.77 -9.84
CA HIS A 185 -8.42 11.20 -9.80
C HIS A 185 -9.09 11.68 -11.10
N ARG A 186 -8.64 11.21 -12.26
CA ARG A 186 -9.32 11.54 -13.54
C ARG A 186 -10.75 11.01 -13.57
N LEU A 187 -10.98 9.76 -13.17
CA LEU A 187 -12.34 9.19 -13.08
C LEU A 187 -13.26 10.04 -12.18
N LYS A 188 -12.74 10.54 -11.06
CA LYS A 188 -13.48 11.44 -10.16
C LYS A 188 -13.81 12.79 -10.80
N THR A 189 -12.91 13.34 -11.61
CA THR A 189 -13.11 14.63 -12.29
C THR A 189 -14.07 14.50 -13.46
N ASP A 190 -13.90 13.47 -14.29
CA ASP A 190 -14.71 13.24 -15.48
C ASP A 190 -16.19 13.02 -15.12
N GLU A 191 -16.47 12.29 -14.03
CA GLU A 191 -17.84 12.12 -13.52
C GLU A 191 -18.43 13.42 -12.98
N LYS A 192 -17.64 14.27 -12.28
CA LYS A 192 -18.12 15.58 -11.82
C LYS A 192 -18.46 16.51 -12.99
N ALA A 193 -17.66 16.47 -14.05
CA ALA A 193 -17.91 17.23 -15.27
C ALA A 193 -19.22 16.78 -15.93
N ALA A 194 -19.44 15.47 -16.04
CA ALA A 194 -20.68 14.91 -16.57
C ALA A 194 -21.91 15.30 -15.73
N GLU A 195 -21.82 15.25 -14.40
CA GLU A 195 -22.89 15.68 -13.48
C GLU A 195 -23.21 17.18 -13.65
N THR A 196 -22.19 18.02 -13.79
CA THR A 196 -22.38 19.47 -13.98
C THR A 196 -23.10 19.77 -15.31
N LEU A 197 -22.72 19.08 -16.38
CA LEU A 197 -23.35 19.25 -17.69
C LEU A 197 -24.81 18.82 -17.70
N ASP A 198 -25.15 17.72 -17.03
CA ASP A 198 -26.54 17.25 -16.90
C ASP A 198 -27.42 18.24 -16.10
N ILE A 199 -26.87 18.87 -15.06
CA ILE A 199 -27.57 19.92 -14.31
C ILE A 199 -27.83 21.16 -15.19
N LEU A 200 -26.83 21.60 -15.95
CA LEU A 200 -26.98 22.74 -16.85
C LEU A 200 -28.02 22.47 -17.95
N ALA A 201 -28.04 21.25 -18.50
CA ALA A 201 -29.00 20.84 -19.52
C ALA A 201 -30.45 20.76 -19.01
N LYS A 202 -30.67 20.48 -17.72
CA LYS A 202 -32.00 20.41 -17.10
C LYS A 202 -32.58 21.78 -16.71
N ASN A 203 -31.73 22.81 -16.66
CA ASN A 203 -32.10 24.18 -16.29
C ASN A 203 -32.33 25.10 -17.51
N GLN A 204 -32.25 24.55 -18.72
CA GLN A 204 -32.59 25.20 -19.99
C GLN A 204 -33.94 24.72 -20.49
#